data_AF-A0A8J3D348-F1
#
_entry.id   AF-A0A8J3D348-F1
#
_cell.length_a   1.000
_cell.length_b   1.000
_cell.length_c   1.000
_cell.angle_alpha   90.00
_cell.angle_beta   90.00
_cell.angle_gamma   90.00
#
_symmetry.space_group_name_H-M   'P 1'
#
loop_
_entity.id
_entity.type
_entity.pdbx_description
1 polymer ?
#
loop_
_entity_poly.entity_id
_entity_poly.type
_entity_poly.pdbx_seq_one_letter_code
_entity_poly.pdbx_strand_id
1 'polypeptide(L)'
;MKIAEEAGFLTLDVTSPSVDGELVPRQEKLLFDEKEREALVVGIPRERSTARWSDDGQTMRVFSARTFDTYGKEVAVNVTEVWKLINEGQSISVQVNANSVSGENTMQLVYDKQ
;
A
#
# COMPACT_ATOMS: atom_id res chain seq x y z
N MET A 1 7.81 9.61 -4.58
CA MET A 1 6.41 9.18 -4.77
C MET A 1 5.56 10.42 -4.78
N LYS A 2 4.66 10.58 -5.75
CA LYS A 2 3.70 11.70 -5.83
C LYS A 2 2.30 11.16 -5.54
N ILE A 3 1.49 11.94 -4.84
CA ILE A 3 0.13 11.54 -4.46
C ILE A 3 -0.83 12.64 -4.90
N ALA A 4 -1.84 12.26 -5.69
CA ALA A 4 -2.95 13.12 -6.09
C ALA A 4 -4.26 12.55 -5.54
N GLU A 5 -5.08 13.40 -4.94
CA GLU A 5 -6.35 13.02 -4.33
C GLU A 5 -7.51 13.52 -5.19
N GLU A 6 -8.46 12.63 -5.45
CA GLU A 6 -9.73 12.93 -6.09
C GLU A 6 -10.88 12.32 -5.30
N ALA A 7 -12.11 12.78 -5.55
CA ALA A 7 -13.28 12.24 -4.89
C ALA A 7 -13.42 10.73 -5.15
N GLY A 8 -13.24 9.91 -4.11
CA GLY A 8 -13.38 8.46 -4.18
C GLY A 8 -12.12 7.66 -4.54
N PHE A 9 -10.98 8.32 -4.82
CA PHE A 9 -9.70 7.61 -5.05
C PHE A 9 -8.45 8.46 -4.83
N LEU A 10 -7.32 7.77 -4.65
CA LEU A 10 -5.97 8.34 -4.70
C LEU A 10 -5.22 7.81 -5.92
N THR A 11 -4.44 8.66 -6.55
CA THR A 11 -3.47 8.29 -7.57
C THR A 11 -2.07 8.44 -6.98
N LEU A 12 -1.24 7.42 -7.16
CA LEU A 12 0.11 7.36 -6.60
C LEU A 12 1.14 7.09 -7.69
N ASP A 13 2.06 8.02 -7.90
CA ASP A 13 3.21 7.79 -8.76
C ASP A 13 4.37 7.26 -7.89
N VAL A 14 4.71 5.99 -8.05
CA VAL A 14 5.72 5.27 -7.27
C VAL A 14 6.77 4.65 -8.17
N THR A 15 8.02 4.60 -7.72
CA THR A 15 9.07 3.82 -8.37
C THR A 15 9.27 2.54 -7.57
N SER A 16 9.03 1.39 -8.19
CA SER A 16 9.09 0.08 -7.51
C SER A 16 9.87 -0.94 -8.35
N PRO A 17 10.51 -1.94 -7.72
CA PRO A 17 11.16 -3.03 -8.46
C PRO A 17 10.17 -3.79 -9.35
N SER A 18 10.59 -4.11 -10.58
CA SER A 18 9.95 -5.09 -11.45
C SER A 18 10.19 -6.51 -10.92
N VAL A 19 9.56 -7.49 -11.58
CA VAL A 19 9.82 -8.91 -11.28
C VAL A 19 11.31 -9.25 -11.46
N ASP A 20 11.97 -8.56 -12.40
CA ASP A 20 13.40 -8.72 -12.72
C ASP A 20 14.31 -7.84 -11.85
N GLY A 21 13.74 -7.09 -10.90
CA GLY A 21 14.47 -6.26 -9.93
C GLY A 21 14.79 -4.83 -10.38
N GLU A 22 14.51 -4.47 -11.63
CA GLU A 22 14.71 -3.11 -12.13
C GLU A 22 13.69 -2.12 -11.56
N LEU A 23 14.12 -0.92 -11.20
CA LEU A 23 13.22 0.12 -10.71
C LEU A 23 12.40 0.72 -11.85
N VAL A 24 11.09 0.53 -11.82
CA VAL A 24 10.16 1.06 -12.82
C VAL A 24 9.18 2.07 -12.18
N PRO A 25 8.94 3.24 -12.81
CA PRO A 25 7.86 4.11 -12.38
C PRO A 25 6.51 3.47 -12.69
N ARG A 26 5.56 3.61 -11.76
CA ARG A 26 4.19 3.10 -11.85
C ARG A 26 3.25 4.15 -11.31
N GLN A 27 2.09 4.23 -11.94
CA GLN A 27 0.98 5.00 -11.42
C GLN A 27 -0.07 4.02 -10.90
N GLU A 28 -0.39 4.13 -9.63
CA GLU A 28 -1.33 3.28 -8.94
C GLU A 28 -2.59 4.07 -8.65
N LYS A 29 -3.75 3.42 -8.72
CA LYS A 29 -5.04 4.03 -8.38
C LYS A 29 -5.69 3.25 -7.25
N LEU A 30 -5.83 3.90 -6.11
CA LEU A 30 -6.45 3.32 -4.93
C LEU A 30 -7.89 3.82 -4.78
N LEU A 31 -8.85 2.93 -4.98
CA LEU A 31 -10.28 3.21 -4.84
C LEU A 31 -10.74 2.97 -3.40
N PHE A 32 -11.63 3.82 -2.90
CA PHE A 32 -12.18 3.74 -1.54
C PHE A 32 -13.52 2.98 -1.50
N ASP A 33 -13.66 1.93 -2.29
CA ASP A 33 -14.94 1.23 -2.48
C ASP A 33 -15.03 -0.10 -1.72
N GLU A 34 -14.04 -0.42 -0.87
CA GLU A 34 -13.89 -1.69 -0.15
C GLU A 34 -13.83 -2.94 -1.04
N LYS A 35 -13.80 -2.78 -2.37
CA LYS A 35 -13.79 -3.91 -3.30
C LYS A 35 -12.38 -4.45 -3.43
N GLU A 36 -12.29 -5.78 -3.37
CA GLU A 36 -11.04 -6.49 -3.63
C GLU A 36 -10.60 -6.25 -5.09
N ARG A 37 -9.34 -5.86 -5.26
CA ARG A 37 -8.72 -5.59 -6.57
C ARG A 37 -7.35 -6.25 -6.63
N GLU A 38 -6.88 -6.56 -7.84
CA GLU A 38 -5.45 -6.82 -8.06
C GLU A 38 -4.65 -5.65 -7.50
N ALA A 39 -3.58 -5.98 -6.79
CA ALA A 39 -3.11 -5.10 -5.75
C ALA A 39 -2.12 -4.01 -6.22
N LEU A 40 -2.11 -2.94 -5.44
CA LEU A 40 -1.31 -1.74 -5.60
C LEU A 40 0.17 -2.03 -5.32
N VAL A 41 1.06 -1.51 -6.17
CA VAL A 41 2.51 -1.70 -6.00
C VAL A 41 3.14 -0.50 -5.31
N VAL A 42 2.78 -0.24 -4.05
CA VAL A 42 3.62 0.57 -3.15
C VAL A 42 4.52 -0.37 -2.36
N GLY A 43 5.79 -0.45 -2.75
CA GLY A 43 6.75 -1.35 -2.12
C GLY A 43 6.66 -2.79 -2.63
N ILE A 44 6.06 -3.68 -1.85
CA ILE A 44 6.03 -5.14 -2.14
C ILE A 44 4.87 -5.45 -3.10
N PRO A 45 5.09 -6.19 -4.20
CA PRO A 45 4.00 -6.68 -5.05
C PRO A 45 3.01 -7.53 -4.24
N ARG A 46 1.72 -7.30 -4.44
CA ARG A 46 0.60 -7.92 -3.70
C ARG A 46 -0.34 -8.61 -4.69
N GLU A 47 -1.15 -9.55 -4.22
CA GLU A 47 -2.14 -10.24 -5.08
C GLU A 47 -3.50 -9.59 -5.00
N ARG A 48 -3.92 -9.21 -3.79
CA ARG A 48 -5.21 -8.59 -3.52
C ARG A 48 -5.05 -7.44 -2.55
N SER A 49 -5.83 -6.37 -2.73
CA SER A 49 -5.92 -5.28 -1.78
C SER A 49 -7.34 -4.73 -1.63
N THR A 50 -7.63 -4.21 -0.44
CA THR A 50 -8.84 -3.42 -0.13
C THR A 50 -8.41 -2.15 0.61
N ALA A 51 -9.14 -1.06 0.44
CA ALA A 51 -8.91 0.18 1.17
C ALA A 51 -10.21 0.79 1.66
N ARG A 52 -10.14 1.40 2.84
CA ARG A 52 -11.28 2.05 3.49
C ARG A 52 -10.81 3.27 4.29
N TRP A 53 -11.57 4.36 4.22
CA TRP A 53 -11.46 5.45 5.17
C TRP A 53 -12.02 5.05 6.54
N SER A 54 -11.33 5.48 7.59
CA SER A 54 -11.89 5.48 8.93
C SER A 54 -12.93 6.60 9.02
N ASP A 55 -13.81 6.51 10.00
CA ASP A 55 -14.89 7.49 10.20
C ASP A 55 -14.38 8.91 10.49
N ASP A 56 -13.09 9.07 10.79
CA ASP A 56 -12.40 10.34 10.99
C ASP A 56 -12.13 11.13 9.70
N GLY A 57 -12.26 10.49 8.52
CA GLY A 57 -11.94 11.09 7.22
C GLY A 57 -10.46 11.48 7.05
N GLN A 58 -9.58 11.05 7.94
CA GLN A 58 -8.15 11.41 7.96
C GLN A 58 -7.23 10.19 7.94
N THR A 59 -7.76 9.03 8.33
CA THR A 59 -7.02 7.77 8.38
C THR A 59 -7.60 6.79 7.37
N MET A 60 -6.82 6.41 6.37
CA MET A 60 -7.13 5.31 5.47
C MET A 60 -6.41 4.04 5.92
N ARG A 61 -7.09 2.91 5.85
CA ARG A 61 -6.52 1.59 6.08
C ARG A 61 -6.50 0.81 4.78
N VAL A 62 -5.36 0.23 4.46
CA VAL A 62 -5.19 -0.66 3.31
C VAL A 62 -4.83 -2.04 3.83
N PHE A 63 -5.57 -3.05 3.41
CA PHE A 63 -5.26 -4.45 3.69
C PHE A 63 -4.87 -5.12 2.40
N SER A 64 -3.80 -5.89 2.44
CA SER A 64 -3.36 -6.66 1.28
C SER A 64 -2.69 -7.96 1.70
N ALA A 65 -2.70 -8.92 0.78
CA ALA A 65 -2.04 -10.20 0.96
C ALA A 65 -1.23 -10.55 -0.28
N ARG A 66 -0.16 -11.30 -0.07
CA ARG A 66 0.60 -11.94 -1.14
C ARG A 66 0.97 -13.35 -0.70
N THR A 67 0.87 -14.31 -1.61
CA THR A 67 1.39 -15.65 -1.40
C THR A 67 2.68 -15.85 -2.17
N PHE A 68 3.57 -16.65 -1.61
CA PHE A 68 4.82 -17.07 -2.24
C PHE A 68 4.88 -18.59 -2.20
N ASP A 69 5.16 -19.23 -3.33
CA ASP A 69 5.59 -20.63 -3.31
C ASP A 69 7.07 -20.67 -2.93
N THR A 70 7.37 -21.30 -1.79
CA THR A 70 8.74 -21.52 -1.33
C THR A 70 8.94 -23.02 -1.12
N TYR A 71 9.62 -23.67 -2.07
CA TYR A 71 9.88 -25.11 -2.09
C TYR A 71 8.59 -25.97 -2.03
N GLY A 72 7.55 -25.58 -2.76
CA GLY A 72 6.27 -26.32 -2.79
C GLY A 72 5.38 -26.11 -1.56
N LYS A 73 5.69 -25.08 -0.75
CA LYS A 73 4.83 -24.62 0.35
C LYS A 73 4.41 -23.19 0.07
N GLU A 74 3.11 -22.93 0.17
CA GLU A 74 2.58 -21.57 0.13
C GLU A 74 2.89 -20.86 1.45
N VAL A 75 3.54 -19.71 1.35
CA VAL A 75 3.79 -18.78 2.45
C VAL A 75 3.01 -17.51 2.18
N ALA A 76 2.06 -17.19 3.05
CA ALA A 76 1.32 -15.95 2.98
C ALA A 76 2.04 -14.83 3.74
N VAL A 77 2.06 -13.64 3.15
CA VAL A 77 2.45 -12.39 3.78
C VAL A 77 1.24 -11.47 3.77
N ASN A 78 0.77 -11.13 4.95
CA ASN A 78 -0.32 -10.18 5.14
C ASN A 78 0.28 -8.80 5.45
N VAL A 79 -0.22 -7.78 4.78
CA VAL A 79 0.24 -6.40 4.94
C VAL A 79 -0.95 -5.52 5.31
N THR A 80 -0.83 -4.86 6.46
CA THR A 80 -1.74 -3.79 6.88
C THR A 80 -1.01 -2.47 6.76
N GLU A 81 -1.61 -1.49 6.10
CA GLU A 81 -1.10 -0.14 6.03
C GLU A 81 -2.08 0.84 6.67
N VAL A 82 -1.55 1.78 7.43
CA VAL A 82 -2.29 2.90 8.00
C VAL A 82 -1.73 4.18 7.39
N TRP A 83 -2.56 4.82 6.59
CA TRP A 83 -2.24 6.03 5.86
C TRP A 83 -2.94 7.20 6.55
N LYS A 84 -2.20 8.21 6.94
CA LYS A 84 -2.73 9.39 7.64
C LYS A 84 -2.35 10.66 6.91
N LEU A 85 -3.33 11.52 6.67
CA LEU A 85 -3.07 12.91 6.32
C LEU A 85 -2.43 13.60 7.52
N ILE A 86 -1.29 14.23 7.31
CA ILE A 86 -0.57 15.01 8.32
C ILE A 86 -0.26 16.40 7.77
N ASN A 87 0.25 17.30 8.60
CA ASN A 87 0.60 18.67 8.18
C ASN A 87 -0.55 19.36 7.45
N GLU A 88 -1.76 19.30 8.01
CA GLU A 88 -2.99 19.87 7.41
C GLU A 88 -3.31 19.31 6.01
N GLY A 89 -2.89 18.07 5.73
CA GLY A 89 -3.08 17.41 4.44
C GLY A 89 -2.00 17.72 3.40
N GLN A 90 -0.93 18.41 3.78
CA GLN A 90 0.24 18.64 2.91
C GLN A 90 1.18 17.44 2.82
N SER A 91 1.08 16.48 3.74
CA SER A 91 1.88 15.25 3.67
C SER A 91 1.03 14.04 4.07
N ILE A 92 1.47 12.85 3.69
CA ILE A 92 0.89 11.57 4.11
C ILE A 92 1.94 10.77 4.87
N SER A 93 1.58 10.27 6.06
CA SER A 93 2.34 9.24 6.75
C SER A 93 1.75 7.87 6.43
N VAL A 94 2.59 6.91 6.04
CA VAL A 94 2.22 5.52 5.80
C VAL A 94 2.95 4.64 6.80
N GLN A 95 2.22 3.99 7.69
CA GLN A 95 2.73 2.92 8.52
C GLN A 95 2.39 1.59 7.87
N VAL A 96 3.40 0.81 7.52
CA VAL A 96 3.28 -0.52 6.92
C VAL A 96 3.61 -1.56 7.98
N ASN A 97 2.72 -2.50 8.22
CA ASN A 97 2.95 -3.66 9.07
C ASN A 97 2.78 -4.92 8.23
N ALA A 98 3.87 -5.67 8.05
CA ALA A 98 3.90 -6.92 7.33
C ALA A 98 4.07 -8.07 8.33
N ASN A 99 3.16 -9.05 8.27
CA ASN A 99 3.19 -10.25 9.08
C ASN A 99 3.38 -11.47 8.17
N SER A 100 4.32 -12.33 8.54
CA SER A 100 4.67 -13.57 7.86
C SER A 100 5.02 -14.66 8.87
N VAL A 101 5.11 -15.91 8.42
CA VAL A 101 5.57 -17.04 9.24
C VAL A 101 7.00 -16.84 9.79
N SER A 102 7.82 -16.02 9.12
CA SER A 102 9.19 -15.67 9.54
C SER A 102 9.27 -14.51 10.52
N GLY A 103 8.14 -13.87 10.85
CA GLY A 103 8.06 -12.75 11.79
C GLY A 103 7.33 -11.53 11.23
N GLU A 104 7.33 -10.48 12.05
CA GLU A 104 6.69 -9.19 11.78
C GLU A 104 7.73 -8.13 11.42
N ASN A 105 7.38 -7.27 10.47
CA ASN A 105 8.17 -6.11 10.08
C ASN A 105 7.26 -4.88 10.05
N THR A 106 7.68 -3.80 10.71
CA THR A 106 7.00 -2.51 10.65
C THR A 106 7.93 -1.47 10.03
N MET A 107 7.39 -0.72 9.08
CA MET A 107 8.06 0.40 8.43
C MET A 107 7.17 1.63 8.49
N GLN A 108 7.76 2.81 8.70
CA GLN A 108 7.06 4.08 8.62
C GLN A 108 7.67 4.95 7.53
N LEU A 109 6.81 5.53 6.70
CA LEU A 109 7.15 6.38 5.58
C LEU A 109 6.40 7.70 5.73
N VAL A 110 7.00 8.78 5.26
CA VAL A 110 6.36 10.10 5.17
C VAL A 110 6.62 10.66 3.77
N TYR A 111 5.56 11.13 3.13
CA TYR A 111 5.60 11.69 1.78
C TYR A 111 4.93 13.05 1.77
N ASP A 112 5.63 14.06 1.25
CA ASP A 112 5.02 15.35 0.99
C ASP A 112 4.18 15.29 -0.30
N LYS A 113 3.04 15.96 -0.26
CA LYS A 113 2.21 16.22 -1.44
C LYS A 113 2.98 17.17 -2.35
N GLN A 114 3.03 16.86 -3.64
CA GLN A 114 3.66 17.74 -4.65
C GLN A 114 2.62 18.45 -5.50
#